data_AF-A4VR12-F1
#
_entry.id   AF-A4VR12-F1
#
_cell.length_a   1.000
_cell.length_b   1.000
_cell.length_c   1.000
_cell.angle_alpha   90.00
_cell.angle_beta   90.00
_cell.angle_gamma   90.00
#
_symmetry.space_group_name_H-M   'P 1'
#
loop_
_entity.id
_entity.type
_entity.pdbx_description
1 polymer ?
#
loop_
_entity_poly.entity_id
_entity_poly.type
_entity_poly.pdbx_seq_one_letter_code
_entity_poly.pdbx_strand_id
1 'polypeptide(L)'
;MTAHSRCRCWFARAARRADLARCQDALRRVPLPTAIHAGSQEQSGGHMPQVPVAQLKDYIGKELGHSEWLTIDQQRVDRFADCTGDHQFIHVDPEKAAQTPFGGTIAHGFLSLSLLPMLSGDLLVVPEGTRMGVNYGLDSLRFIQPVRVGSRVRLGLTLIDAHEKNPGQWLLKARAVMEIEGSEKPAYIAETLALCIL
;
A
#
# COMPACT_ATOMS: atom_id res chain seq x y z
N MET A 1 11.04 37.69 -36.51
CA MET A 1 9.61 37.59 -36.20
C MET A 1 8.92 37.38 -37.54
N THR A 2 8.31 36.25 -37.89
CA THR A 2 7.29 35.46 -37.22
C THR A 2 7.28 34.02 -37.76
N ALA A 3 6.72 33.10 -36.97
CA ALA A 3 6.49 31.69 -37.28
C ALA A 3 5.43 31.48 -38.38
N HIS A 4 5.49 30.34 -39.09
CA HIS A 4 4.40 29.37 -39.32
C HIS A 4 4.67 28.49 -40.57
N SER A 5 5.02 27.22 -40.37
CA SER A 5 4.69 26.13 -41.31
C SER A 5 4.72 24.81 -40.52
N ARG A 6 3.58 24.13 -40.33
CA ARG A 6 2.90 23.14 -41.21
C ARG A 6 3.03 21.71 -40.65
N CYS A 7 1.87 21.14 -40.32
CA CYS A 7 1.39 19.77 -40.57
C CYS A 7 2.37 18.57 -40.61
N ARG A 8 2.17 17.66 -39.63
CA ARG A 8 1.96 16.19 -39.68
C ARG A 8 2.61 15.33 -40.79
N CYS A 9 3.30 14.25 -40.35
CA CYS A 9 3.15 12.80 -40.69
C CYS A 9 4.50 12.08 -40.51
N TRP A 10 4.67 11.23 -39.50
CA TRP A 10 4.49 9.77 -39.50
C TRP A 10 5.28 8.99 -40.58
N PHE A 11 6.31 8.27 -40.08
CA PHE A 11 7.14 7.20 -40.67
C PHE A 11 8.06 7.49 -41.86
N ALA A 12 9.38 7.47 -41.60
CA ALA A 12 10.30 6.40 -42.00
C ALA A 12 11.75 6.91 -42.18
N ARG A 13 12.66 6.54 -41.29
CA ARG A 13 14.08 6.35 -41.64
C ARG A 13 14.57 5.06 -41.01
N ALA A 14 14.93 4.12 -41.88
CA ALA A 14 15.41 2.80 -41.55
C ALA A 14 16.74 2.86 -40.78
N ALA A 15 16.74 2.34 -39.55
CA ALA A 15 17.96 1.91 -38.89
C ALA A 15 18.52 0.69 -39.64
N ARG A 16 19.81 0.73 -40.00
CA ARG A 16 20.50 -0.34 -40.73
C ARG A 16 20.61 -1.57 -39.84
N ARG A 17 20.40 -2.77 -40.40
CA ARG A 17 20.38 -4.08 -39.72
C ARG A 17 21.63 -4.42 -38.87
N ALA A 18 22.73 -3.67 -38.99
CA ALA A 18 23.96 -3.89 -38.23
C ALA A 18 23.91 -3.38 -36.78
N ASP A 19 23.02 -2.43 -36.45
CA ASP A 19 22.91 -1.88 -35.07
C ASP A 19 22.06 -2.75 -34.14
N LEU A 20 21.13 -3.55 -34.68
CA LEU A 20 20.29 -4.44 -33.88
C LEU A 20 21.06 -5.63 -33.31
N ALA A 21 22.10 -6.11 -34.00
CA ALA A 21 22.91 -7.23 -33.54
C ALA A 21 23.81 -6.85 -32.34
N ARG A 22 24.31 -5.61 -32.28
CA ARG A 22 25.12 -5.13 -31.14
C ARG A 22 24.28 -4.87 -29.88
N CYS A 23 23.03 -4.43 -30.02
CA CYS A 23 22.12 -4.29 -28.87
C CYS A 23 21.70 -5.65 -28.28
N GLN A 24 21.55 -6.68 -29.11
CA GLN A 24 21.18 -8.02 -28.63
C GLN A 24 22.31 -8.73 -27.87
N ASP A 25 23.57 -8.43 -28.18
CA ASP A 25 24.72 -9.04 -27.53
C ASP A 25 25.04 -8.42 -26.16
N ALA A 26 24.70 -7.15 -25.95
CA ALA A 26 24.85 -6.46 -24.67
C ALA A 26 23.83 -6.93 -23.61
N LEU A 27 22.64 -7.36 -24.02
CA LEU A 27 21.61 -7.88 -23.12
C LEU A 27 21.88 -9.32 -22.63
N ARG A 28 22.79 -10.05 -23.28
CA ARG A 28 23.16 -11.43 -22.89
C ARG A 28 24.25 -11.50 -21.82
N ARG A 29 24.85 -10.36 -21.44
CA ARG A 29 25.97 -10.31 -20.48
C ARG A 29 25.59 -9.73 -19.12
N VAL A 30 24.32 -9.41 -18.89
CA VAL A 30 23.84 -9.03 -17.55
C VAL A 30 23.67 -10.32 -16.75
N PRO A 31 24.47 -10.56 -15.70
CA PRO A 31 24.20 -11.68 -14.80
C PRO A 31 22.81 -11.48 -14.20
N LEU A 32 21.94 -12.49 -14.37
CA LEU A 32 20.65 -12.52 -13.68
C LEU A 32 20.92 -12.43 -12.17
N PRO A 33 20.22 -11.57 -11.42
CA PRO A 33 20.33 -11.57 -9.97
C PRO A 33 20.05 -12.99 -9.49
N THR A 34 20.99 -13.51 -8.70
CA THR A 34 20.89 -14.82 -8.07
C THR A 34 19.56 -14.85 -7.32
N ALA A 35 18.76 -15.89 -7.54
CA ALA A 35 17.47 -16.05 -6.90
C ALA A 35 17.62 -15.80 -5.40
N ILE A 36 17.06 -14.67 -4.94
CA ILE A 36 16.96 -14.39 -3.52
C ILE A 36 16.14 -15.55 -2.98
N HIS A 37 16.73 -16.35 -2.09
CA HIS A 37 15.97 -17.34 -1.34
C HIS A 37 14.83 -16.59 -0.66
N ALA A 38 13.63 -16.73 -1.20
CA ALA A 38 12.41 -16.43 -0.49
C ALA A 38 12.39 -17.40 0.68
N GLY A 39 12.93 -16.96 1.82
CA GLY A 39 12.62 -17.59 3.09
C GLY A 39 11.10 -17.70 3.15
N SER A 40 10.61 -18.88 3.50
CA SER A 40 9.20 -19.18 3.70
C SER A 40 8.67 -18.27 4.81
N GLN A 41 8.31 -17.04 4.46
CA GLN A 41 7.49 -16.20 5.30
C GLN A 41 6.08 -16.76 5.13
N GLU A 42 5.65 -17.46 6.17
CA GLU A 42 4.26 -17.80 6.39
C GLU A 42 3.41 -16.56 6.09
N GLN A 43 2.45 -16.69 5.17
CA GLN A 43 1.62 -15.59 4.73
C GLN A 43 0.77 -15.14 5.92
N SER A 44 1.26 -14.16 6.69
CA SER A 44 0.55 -13.53 7.80
C SER A 44 -0.51 -12.54 7.31
N GLY A 45 -1.30 -12.95 6.31
CA GLY A 45 -2.60 -12.33 6.09
C GLY A 45 -3.54 -12.88 7.15
N GLY A 46 -3.84 -12.10 8.18
CA GLY A 46 -4.77 -12.51 9.24
C GLY A 46 -6.10 -13.00 8.66
N HIS A 47 -6.75 -13.90 9.40
CA HIS A 47 -8.01 -14.49 8.98
C HIS A 47 -9.16 -13.54 9.30
N MET A 48 -9.70 -12.89 8.27
CA MET A 48 -10.86 -11.99 8.44
C MET A 48 -12.06 -12.77 8.97
N PRO A 49 -12.58 -12.42 10.16
CA PRO A 49 -13.73 -13.10 10.73
C PRO A 49 -14.93 -13.04 9.79
N GLN A 50 -15.47 -14.21 9.44
CA GLN A 50 -16.65 -14.31 8.58
C GLN A 50 -17.93 -14.32 9.41
N VAL A 51 -18.92 -13.51 9.02
CA VAL A 51 -20.23 -13.43 9.70
C VAL A 51 -21.36 -13.56 8.69
N PRO A 52 -22.51 -14.16 9.06
CA PRO A 52 -23.67 -14.20 8.19
C PRO A 52 -24.05 -12.79 7.73
N VAL A 53 -24.38 -12.63 6.45
CA VAL A 53 -24.76 -11.34 5.85
C VAL A 53 -25.78 -10.58 6.70
N ALA A 54 -26.78 -11.27 7.24
CA ALA A 54 -27.83 -10.69 8.07
C ALA A 54 -27.33 -10.06 9.39
N GLN A 55 -26.13 -10.45 9.86
CA GLN A 55 -25.49 -9.98 11.08
C GLN A 55 -24.49 -8.84 10.84
N LEU A 56 -24.11 -8.53 9.58
CA LEU A 56 -23.17 -7.43 9.29
C LEU A 56 -23.64 -6.10 9.87
N LYS A 57 -24.95 -5.85 9.85
CA LYS A 57 -25.57 -4.66 10.44
C LYS A 57 -25.27 -4.50 11.94
N ASP A 58 -25.02 -5.59 12.65
CA ASP A 58 -24.75 -5.57 14.09
C ASP A 58 -23.33 -5.07 14.39
N TYR A 59 -22.47 -4.94 13.38
CA TYR A 59 -21.11 -4.40 13.49
C TYR A 59 -21.01 -2.94 13.01
N ILE A 60 -22.02 -2.44 12.30
CA ILE A 60 -22.05 -1.06 11.82
C ILE A 60 -22.03 -0.09 13.00
N GLY A 61 -21.13 0.89 12.94
CA GLY A 61 -20.87 1.89 13.98
C GLY A 61 -20.03 1.39 15.15
N LYS A 62 -19.62 0.12 15.19
CA LYS A 62 -18.82 -0.44 16.29
C LYS A 62 -17.34 -0.47 15.99
N GLU A 63 -16.54 -0.23 17.03
CA GLU A 63 -15.10 -0.48 16.98
C GLU A 63 -14.84 -1.98 16.93
N LEU A 64 -14.03 -2.41 15.96
CA LEU A 64 -13.64 -3.80 15.73
C LEU A 64 -12.35 -4.17 16.48
N GLY A 65 -11.87 -3.27 17.33
CA GLY A 65 -10.62 -3.42 18.08
C GLY A 65 -9.40 -2.88 17.33
N HIS A 66 -8.23 -3.29 17.83
CA HIS A 66 -6.93 -2.86 17.32
C HIS A 66 -6.06 -4.04 16.96
N SER A 67 -5.22 -3.87 15.94
CA SER A 67 -4.18 -4.84 15.61
C SER A 67 -3.12 -4.90 16.70
N GLU A 68 -2.32 -5.95 16.68
CA GLU A 68 -1.04 -5.95 17.38
C GLU A 68 -0.14 -4.80 16.91
N TRP A 69 0.80 -4.42 17.77
CA TRP A 69 1.81 -3.41 17.44
C TRP A 69 2.82 -3.96 16.43
N LEU A 70 3.01 -3.22 15.34
CA LEU A 70 4.03 -3.49 14.32
C LEU A 70 5.15 -2.45 14.41
N THR A 71 6.39 -2.91 14.58
CA THR A 71 7.57 -2.05 14.45
C THR A 71 7.84 -1.70 12.99
N ILE A 72 8.07 -0.41 12.71
CA ILE A 72 8.46 0.08 11.39
C ILE A 72 9.97 0.26 11.34
N ASP A 73 10.67 -0.75 10.82
CA ASP A 73 12.12 -0.72 10.64
C ASP A 73 12.56 -0.11 9.30
N GLN A 74 13.85 0.23 9.20
CA GLN A 74 14.44 0.80 7.99
C GLN A 74 14.37 -0.17 6.81
N GLN A 75 14.55 -1.47 7.05
CA GLN A 75 14.54 -2.48 5.99
C GLN A 75 13.19 -2.52 5.25
N ARG A 76 12.07 -2.41 5.98
CA ARG A 76 10.73 -2.33 5.39
C ARG A 76 10.57 -1.07 4.55
N VAL A 77 11.08 0.07 5.04
CA VAL A 77 11.04 1.36 4.32
C VAL A 77 11.85 1.28 3.03
N ASP A 78 13.07 0.75 3.09
CA ASP A 78 13.95 0.59 1.93
C ASP A 78 13.34 -0.35 0.90
N ARG A 79 12.80 -1.51 1.33
CA ARG A 79 12.12 -2.43 0.42
C ARG A 79 10.88 -1.82 -0.24
N PHE A 80 10.18 -0.94 0.46
CA PHE A 80 9.05 -0.22 -0.13
C PHE A 80 9.53 0.82 -1.16
N ALA A 81 10.64 1.51 -0.88
CA ALA A 81 11.28 2.40 -1.85
C ALA A 81 11.69 1.63 -3.12
N ASP A 82 12.34 0.48 -2.97
CA ASP A 82 12.72 -0.39 -4.10
C ASP A 82 11.49 -0.85 -4.90
N CYS A 83 10.41 -1.23 -4.22
CA CYS A 83 9.19 -1.73 -4.85
C CYS A 83 8.44 -0.64 -5.63
N THR A 84 8.49 0.61 -5.18
CA THR A 84 7.68 1.72 -5.72
C THR A 84 8.47 2.72 -6.54
N GLY A 85 9.79 2.71 -6.43
CA GLY A 85 10.68 3.70 -7.01
C GLY A 85 10.83 4.99 -6.18
N ASP A 86 10.10 5.15 -5.07
CA ASP A 86 10.20 6.35 -4.22
C ASP A 86 11.40 6.28 -3.27
N HIS A 87 12.56 6.71 -3.79
CA HIS A 87 13.82 6.81 -3.06
C HIS A 87 14.09 8.23 -2.53
N GLN A 88 13.04 9.01 -2.26
CA GLN A 88 13.23 10.33 -1.66
C GLN A 88 14.03 10.22 -0.35
N PHE A 89 15.04 11.08 -0.19
CA PHE A 89 16.06 10.92 0.87
C PHE A 89 15.51 10.83 2.29
N ILE A 90 14.34 11.45 2.58
CA ILE A 90 13.69 11.38 3.89
C ILE A 90 13.26 9.96 4.30
N HIS A 91 13.22 9.03 3.35
CA HIS A 91 12.88 7.62 3.58
C HIS A 91 14.11 6.73 3.70
N VAL A 92 15.12 6.95 2.86
CA VAL A 92 16.20 5.97 2.60
C VAL A 92 17.61 6.44 2.98
N ASP A 93 17.79 7.70 3.36
CA ASP A 93 19.11 8.27 3.70
C ASP A 93 19.09 8.80 5.15
N PRO A 94 19.49 7.98 6.14
CA PRO A 94 19.50 8.37 7.55
C PRO A 94 20.32 9.63 7.84
N GLU A 95 21.46 9.81 7.18
CA GLU A 95 22.35 10.95 7.41
C GLU A 95 21.74 12.26 6.92
N LYS A 96 21.13 12.26 5.73
CA LYS A 96 20.41 13.44 5.23
C LYS A 96 19.10 13.66 5.96
N ALA A 97 18.36 12.60 6.27
CA ALA A 97 17.08 12.71 6.97
C ALA A 97 17.25 13.25 8.40
N ALA A 98 18.36 12.93 9.08
CA ALA A 98 18.70 13.49 10.39
C ALA A 98 18.86 15.02 10.38
N GLN A 99 19.18 15.62 9.22
CA GLN A 99 19.32 17.08 9.06
C GLN A 99 17.97 17.78 8.81
N THR A 100 16.87 17.03 8.71
CA THR A 100 15.52 17.57 8.55
C THR A 100 14.82 17.75 9.90
N PRO A 101 13.69 18.48 9.97
CA PRO A 101 12.88 18.55 11.19
C PRO A 101 12.37 17.21 11.72
N PHE A 102 12.45 16.14 10.93
CA PHE A 102 12.06 14.80 11.37
C PHE A 102 13.09 14.17 12.32
N GLY A 103 14.37 14.57 12.25
CA GLY A 103 15.45 14.06 13.09
C GLY A 103 15.89 12.63 12.76
N GLY A 104 15.53 12.13 11.58
CA GLY A 104 15.80 10.77 11.12
C GLY A 104 14.88 10.40 9.96
N THR A 105 15.01 9.17 9.47
CA THR A 105 14.14 8.64 8.41
C THR A 105 12.71 8.45 8.89
N ILE A 106 11.77 8.67 7.97
CA ILE A 106 10.35 8.44 8.19
C ILE A 106 9.82 7.48 7.13
N ALA A 107 8.83 6.67 7.48
CA ALA A 107 8.17 5.79 6.53
C ALA A 107 7.44 6.60 5.45
N HIS A 108 7.31 6.02 4.25
CA HIS A 108 6.41 6.55 3.24
C HIS A 108 4.97 6.56 3.79
N GLY A 109 4.22 7.62 3.48
CA GLY A 109 2.78 7.64 3.77
C GLY A 109 2.08 6.45 3.10
N PHE A 110 2.42 6.15 1.85
CA PHE A 110 1.87 5.00 1.12
C PHE A 110 2.31 3.65 1.69
N LEU A 111 3.50 3.52 2.27
CA LEU A 111 3.86 2.32 3.03
C LEU A 111 2.91 2.14 4.20
N SER A 112 2.72 3.17 5.02
CA SER A 112 1.81 3.15 6.18
C SER A 112 0.39 2.75 5.77
N LEU A 113 -0.12 3.29 4.67
CA LEU A 113 -1.42 2.92 4.13
C LEU A 113 -1.46 1.46 3.63
N SER A 114 -0.42 1.00 2.93
CA SER A 114 -0.35 -0.35 2.37
C SER A 114 -0.30 -1.46 3.42
N LEU A 115 0.00 -1.14 4.67
CA LEU A 115 -0.07 -2.09 5.79
C LEU A 115 -1.50 -2.43 6.19
N LEU A 116 -2.50 -1.66 5.74
CA LEU A 116 -3.88 -1.82 6.13
C LEU A 116 -4.44 -3.23 5.93
N PRO A 117 -4.30 -3.90 4.77
CA PRO A 117 -4.83 -5.24 4.58
C PRO A 117 -4.24 -6.25 5.60
N MET A 118 -2.94 -6.18 5.84
CA MET A 118 -2.25 -7.05 6.80
C MET A 118 -2.72 -6.79 8.23
N LEU A 119 -2.73 -5.52 8.67
CA LEU A 119 -3.14 -5.15 10.03
C LEU A 119 -4.65 -5.32 10.28
N SER A 120 -5.47 -5.29 9.22
CA SER A 120 -6.92 -5.52 9.30
C SER A 120 -7.31 -6.99 9.39
N GLY A 121 -6.35 -7.90 9.15
CA GLY A 121 -6.60 -9.32 8.91
C GLY A 121 -7.50 -9.96 9.97
N ASP A 122 -7.23 -9.75 11.26
CA ASP A 122 -8.04 -10.36 12.34
C ASP A 122 -9.12 -9.42 12.90
N LEU A 123 -9.30 -8.24 12.31
CA LEU A 123 -10.21 -7.19 12.80
C LEU A 123 -11.45 -7.04 11.93
N LEU A 124 -11.25 -6.92 10.61
CA LEU A 124 -12.33 -6.58 9.69
C LEU A 124 -13.25 -7.79 9.51
N VAL A 125 -14.50 -7.64 9.95
CA VAL A 125 -15.55 -8.64 9.70
C VAL A 125 -15.99 -8.60 8.25
N VAL A 126 -16.09 -9.76 7.61
CA VAL A 126 -16.52 -9.90 6.21
C VAL A 126 -17.72 -10.84 6.10
N PRO A 127 -18.56 -10.72 5.04
CA PRO A 127 -19.66 -11.66 4.85
C PRO A 127 -19.17 -13.10 4.72
N GLU A 128 -19.92 -14.04 5.31
CA GLU A 128 -19.70 -15.47 5.16
C GLU A 128 -19.74 -15.90 3.69
N GLY A 129 -18.80 -16.76 3.31
CA GLY A 129 -18.61 -17.18 1.93
C GLY A 129 -17.72 -16.23 1.12
N THR A 130 -17.22 -15.13 1.69
CA THR A 130 -16.25 -14.27 0.99
C THR A 130 -15.04 -15.10 0.53
N ARG A 131 -14.81 -15.14 -0.78
CA ARG A 131 -13.69 -15.83 -1.45
C ARG A 131 -12.51 -14.90 -1.68
N MET A 132 -12.79 -13.63 -1.93
CA MET A 132 -11.78 -12.61 -2.21
C MET A 132 -12.26 -11.25 -1.73
N GLY A 133 -11.34 -10.47 -1.15
CA GLY A 133 -11.51 -9.05 -0.91
C GLY A 133 -10.67 -8.24 -1.90
N VAL A 134 -11.27 -7.21 -2.49
CA VAL A 134 -10.57 -6.27 -3.37
C VAL A 134 -10.53 -4.91 -2.68
N ASN A 135 -9.36 -4.27 -2.67
CA ASN A 135 -9.27 -2.86 -2.32
C ASN A 135 -10.02 -2.04 -3.37
N TYR A 136 -11.24 -1.60 -3.03
CA TYR A 136 -12.12 -0.87 -3.93
C TYR A 136 -11.74 0.61 -4.00
N GLY A 137 -11.15 1.13 -2.93
CA GLY A 137 -10.63 2.49 -2.89
C GLY A 137 -10.72 3.11 -1.50
N LEU A 138 -10.65 4.44 -1.50
CA LEU A 138 -10.72 5.28 -0.31
C LEU A 138 -11.67 6.43 -0.62
N ASP A 139 -12.59 6.72 0.28
CA ASP A 139 -13.39 7.95 0.21
C ASP A 139 -12.57 9.14 0.71
N SER A 140 -11.76 8.93 1.76
CA SER A 140 -10.88 9.95 2.29
C SER A 140 -9.63 9.35 2.93
N LEU A 141 -8.54 10.13 2.92
CA LEU A 141 -7.27 9.81 3.57
C LEU A 141 -6.58 11.12 3.96
N ARG A 142 -6.05 11.17 5.19
CA ARG A 142 -5.18 12.24 5.66
C ARG A 142 -4.02 11.66 6.48
N PHE A 143 -2.80 11.95 6.06
CA PHE A 143 -1.59 11.73 6.86
C PHE A 143 -1.44 12.88 7.86
N ILE A 144 -1.62 12.59 9.14
CA ILE A 144 -1.69 13.59 10.21
C ILE A 144 -0.29 13.93 10.72
N GLN A 145 0.58 12.93 10.83
CA GLN A 145 1.97 13.11 11.22
C GLN A 145 2.85 11.99 10.63
N PRO A 146 4.17 12.20 10.50
CA PRO A 146 5.07 11.18 9.97
C PRO A 146 5.27 10.02 10.96
N VAL A 147 5.43 8.82 10.42
CA VAL A 147 5.86 7.64 11.19
C VAL A 147 7.38 7.56 11.12
N ARG A 148 8.07 7.84 12.24
CA ARG A 148 9.53 7.71 12.32
C ARG A 148 9.94 6.25 12.28
N VAL A 149 11.02 5.95 11.57
CA VAL A 149 11.64 4.62 11.63
C VAL A 149 12.03 4.29 13.08
N GLY A 150 11.78 3.05 13.48
CA GLY A 150 11.90 2.56 14.86
C GLY A 150 10.63 2.69 15.70
N SER A 151 9.61 3.44 15.24
CA SER A 151 8.33 3.54 15.95
C SER A 151 7.50 2.27 15.79
N ARG A 152 6.56 2.05 16.72
CA ARG A 152 5.53 1.01 16.58
C ARG A 152 4.20 1.63 16.17
N VAL A 153 3.47 0.95 15.28
CA VAL A 153 2.14 1.36 14.81
C VAL A 153 1.13 0.25 14.99
N ARG A 154 -0.15 0.61 15.15
CA ARG A 154 -1.26 -0.35 15.12
C ARG A 154 -2.46 0.26 14.43
N LEU A 155 -3.34 -0.59 13.90
CA LEU A 155 -4.55 -0.17 13.20
C LEU A 155 -5.76 -0.35 14.10
N GLY A 156 -6.58 0.68 14.26
CA GLY A 156 -7.95 0.58 14.77
C GLY A 156 -8.96 0.69 13.63
N LEU A 157 -10.03 -0.12 13.69
CA LEU A 157 -11.09 -0.15 12.68
C LEU A 157 -12.47 0.07 13.28
N THR A 158 -13.33 0.76 12.54
CA THR A 158 -14.77 0.88 12.80
C THR A 158 -15.52 0.58 11.51
N LEU A 159 -16.44 -0.38 11.48
CA LEU A 159 -17.27 -0.59 10.29
C LEU A 159 -18.30 0.55 10.20
N ILE A 160 -18.31 1.30 9.11
CA ILE A 160 -19.22 2.43 8.88
C ILE A 160 -20.47 1.99 8.12
N ASP A 161 -20.29 1.14 7.10
CA ASP A 161 -21.38 0.70 6.24
C ASP A 161 -21.07 -0.66 5.63
N ALA A 162 -22.12 -1.42 5.32
CA ALA A 162 -22.04 -2.69 4.63
C ALA A 162 -23.32 -2.89 3.81
N HIS A 163 -23.20 -2.96 2.48
CA HIS A 163 -24.34 -3.19 1.61
C HIS A 163 -23.96 -4.07 0.41
N GLU A 164 -24.95 -4.79 -0.11
CA GLU A 164 -24.80 -5.52 -1.36
C GLU A 164 -24.78 -4.51 -2.52
N LYS A 165 -23.65 -4.40 -3.21
CA LYS A 165 -23.47 -3.50 -4.36
C LYS A 165 -24.02 -4.11 -5.64
N ASN A 166 -23.77 -5.41 -5.83
CA ASN A 166 -24.27 -6.24 -6.91
C ASN A 166 -24.54 -7.64 -6.33
N PRO A 167 -25.35 -8.51 -6.99
CA PRO A 167 -25.57 -9.88 -6.51
C PRO A 167 -24.25 -10.61 -6.20
N GLY A 168 -24.07 -11.02 -4.94
CA GLY A 168 -22.87 -11.71 -4.47
C GLY A 168 -21.63 -10.81 -4.27
N GLN A 169 -21.78 -9.48 -4.35
CA GLN A 169 -20.71 -8.51 -4.14
C GLN A 169 -21.11 -7.51 -3.06
N TRP A 170 -20.40 -7.55 -1.94
CA TRP A 170 -20.63 -6.68 -0.79
C TRP A 170 -19.59 -5.59 -0.72
N LEU A 171 -20.03 -4.34 -0.61
CA LEU A 171 -19.14 -3.21 -0.37
C LEU A 171 -19.16 -2.87 1.11
N LEU A 172 -18.01 -2.95 1.75
CA LEU A 172 -17.79 -2.57 3.14
C LEU A 172 -17.05 -1.24 3.19
N LYS A 173 -17.57 -0.31 3.99
CA LYS A 173 -16.90 0.95 4.32
C LYS A 173 -16.43 0.90 5.76
N ALA A 174 -15.15 1.19 6.01
CA ALA A 174 -14.60 1.23 7.36
C ALA A 174 -13.81 2.51 7.61
N ARG A 175 -13.88 3.02 8.84
CA ARG A 175 -12.95 4.03 9.35
C ARG A 175 -11.69 3.33 9.81
N ALA A 176 -10.55 3.73 9.27
CA ALA A 176 -9.24 3.24 9.65
C ALA A 176 -8.43 4.35 10.32
N VAL A 177 -7.88 4.05 11.50
CA VAL A 177 -6.99 4.95 12.23
C VAL A 177 -5.71 4.20 12.54
N MET A 178 -4.59 4.64 11.97
CA MET A 178 -3.29 4.10 12.33
C MET A 178 -2.69 4.92 13.46
N GLU A 179 -2.51 4.30 14.61
CA GLU A 179 -1.89 4.91 15.79
C GLU A 179 -0.37 4.72 15.77
N ILE A 180 0.35 5.63 16.43
CA ILE A 180 1.78 5.50 16.70
C ILE A 180 1.93 5.37 18.21
N GLU A 181 2.67 4.38 18.68
CA GLU A 181 2.88 4.19 20.10
C GLU A 181 3.49 5.43 20.76
N GLY A 182 2.92 5.86 21.88
CA GLY A 182 3.38 7.02 22.63
C GLY A 182 3.03 8.38 21.99
N SER A 183 2.21 8.41 20.92
CA SER A 183 1.73 9.64 20.31
C SER A 183 0.24 9.86 20.57
N GLU A 184 -0.15 11.10 20.87
CA GLU A 184 -1.57 11.48 21.01
C GLU A 184 -2.30 11.56 19.67
N LYS A 185 -1.58 11.87 18.59
CA LYS A 185 -2.15 11.97 17.24
C LYS A 185 -1.94 10.64 16.51
N PRO A 186 -2.83 10.25 15.58
CA PRO A 186 -2.57 9.10 14.72
C PRO A 186 -1.56 9.44 13.63
N ALA A 187 -0.99 8.42 12.97
CA ALA A 187 -0.25 8.57 11.72
C ALA A 187 -1.19 9.01 10.58
N TYR A 188 -2.32 8.33 10.42
CA TYR A 188 -3.34 8.69 9.45
C TYR A 188 -4.75 8.36 9.93
N ILE A 189 -5.72 9.00 9.27
CA ILE A 189 -7.14 8.63 9.33
C ILE A 189 -7.62 8.43 7.89
N ALA A 190 -8.35 7.35 7.63
CA ALA A 190 -8.89 7.02 6.33
C ALA A 190 -10.32 6.45 6.42
N GLU A 191 -11.09 6.63 5.34
CA GLU A 191 -12.32 5.90 5.09
C GLU A 191 -12.08 4.96 3.91
N THR A 192 -12.06 3.66 4.19
CA THR A 192 -11.67 2.61 3.24
C THR A 192 -12.86 1.88 2.68
N LEU A 193 -12.76 1.44 1.42
CA LEU A 193 -13.75 0.62 0.75
C LEU A 193 -13.15 -0.74 0.39
N ALA A 194 -13.76 -1.81 0.89
CA ALA A 194 -13.42 -3.19 0.55
C ALA A 194 -14.60 -3.85 -0.19
N LEU A 195 -14.34 -4.39 -1.38
CA LEU A 195 -15.32 -5.16 -2.14
C LEU A 195 -15.10 -6.66 -1.87
N CYS A 196 -16.02 -7.26 -1.14
CA CYS A 196 -16.04 -8.70 -0.86
C CYS A 196 -16.83 -9.43 -1.95
N ILE A 197 -16.24 -10.49 -2.52
CA ILE A 197 -16.86 -11.34 -3.54
C ILE A 197 -17.11 -12.71 -2.93
N LEU A 198 -18.37 -13.13 -2.91
CA LEU A 198 -18.84 -14.42 -2.37
C LEU A 198 -18.73 -15.57 -3.38
#